data_AF-A0A2V2FZ34-F1
#
_entry.id   AF-A0A2V2FZ34-F1
#
_cell.length_a   1.000
_cell.length_b   1.000
_cell.length_c   1.000
_cell.angle_alpha   90.00
_cell.angle_beta   90.00
_cell.angle_gamma   90.00
#
_symmetry.space_group_name_H-M   'P 1'
#
loop_
_entity.id
_entity.type
_entity.pdbx_description
1 polymer ?
#
loop_
_entity_poly.entity_id
_entity_poly.type
_entity_poly.pdbx_seq_one_letter_code
_entity_poly.pdbx_strand_id
1 'polypeptide(L)'
;MGKEMNRERKKYGGRISKAVCDFVYPGSLYCIGCGALIDRSRHYSLCNSCLSKFHFASGRTCEKCGKILEEGYYKAICRDCTVHEKKFERGYS
;
A
#
# COMPACT_ATOMS: atom_id res chain seq x y z
N MET A 1 -27.43 -4.35 19.03
CA MET A 1 -26.61 -3.23 18.55
C MET A 1 -25.48 -3.02 19.55
N GLY A 2 -24.27 -3.49 19.24
CA GLY A 2 -23.15 -3.39 20.17
C GLY A 2 -22.10 -4.48 19.98
N LYS A 3 -20.86 -4.01 19.76
CA LYS A 3 -19.56 -4.70 19.84
C LYS A 3 -19.05 -5.35 18.55
N GLU A 4 -18.69 -4.50 17.58
CA GLU A 4 -17.59 -4.77 16.65
C GLU A 4 -16.27 -4.75 17.45
N MET A 5 -15.64 -5.91 17.68
CA MET A 5 -14.74 -6.62 16.78
C MET A 5 -13.28 -6.18 16.98
N ASN A 6 -12.73 -6.85 17.98
CA ASN A 6 -11.34 -7.13 18.34
C ASN A 6 -10.37 -7.24 17.14
N ARG A 7 -9.27 -6.46 17.14
CA ARG A 7 -8.00 -6.86 16.49
C ARG A 7 -6.79 -6.12 17.07
N GLU A 8 -6.41 -6.51 18.29
CA GLU A 8 -5.12 -6.13 18.87
C GLU A 8 -3.98 -6.89 18.16
N ARG A 9 -3.09 -6.18 17.44
CA ARG A 9 -1.82 -6.74 16.94
C ARG A 9 -0.66 -6.23 17.78
N LYS A 10 -0.22 -7.05 18.75
CA LYS A 10 1.07 -6.92 19.45
C LYS A 10 2.23 -7.19 18.48
N LYS A 11 3.26 -6.34 18.47
CA LYS A 11 4.69 -6.72 18.27
C LYS A 11 5.60 -5.47 18.44
N TYR A 12 6.22 -5.32 19.62
CA TYR A 12 7.28 -4.32 19.84
C TYR A 12 8.43 -4.94 20.63
N GLY A 13 9.50 -5.30 19.93
CA GLY A 13 10.83 -5.51 20.47
C GLY A 13 11.74 -4.38 19.96
N GLY A 14 12.42 -3.69 20.88
CA GLY A 14 13.45 -2.68 20.60
C GLY A 14 12.95 -1.22 20.57
N ARG A 15 12.95 -0.51 21.71
CA ARG A 15 12.62 0.93 21.77
C ARG A 15 13.65 1.83 21.08
N ILE A 16 14.91 1.39 21.00
CA ILE A 16 16.04 2.18 20.46
C ILE A 16 16.05 2.13 18.92
N SER A 17 15.78 0.96 18.32
CA SER A 17 15.77 0.79 16.86
C SER A 17 14.72 1.67 16.19
N LYS A 18 13.54 1.82 16.81
CA LYS A 18 12.49 2.69 16.28
C LYS A 18 12.92 4.16 16.24
N ALA A 19 13.54 4.67 17.30
CA ALA A 19 13.97 6.07 17.38
C ALA A 19 15.05 6.41 16.33
N VAL A 20 15.99 5.48 16.11
CA VAL A 20 17.03 5.64 15.07
C VAL A 20 16.40 5.64 13.67
N CYS A 21 15.48 4.73 13.39
CA CYS A 21 14.78 4.70 12.10
C CYS A 21 13.93 5.96 11.86
N ASP A 22 13.22 6.44 12.88
CA ASP A 22 12.40 7.66 12.79
C ASP A 22 13.28 8.94 12.61
N PHE A 23 14.56 8.91 13.03
CA PHE A 23 15.52 9.98 12.81
C PHE A 23 16.14 9.96 11.40
N VAL A 24 16.53 8.77 10.91
CA VAL A 24 17.11 8.60 9.56
C VAL A 24 16.06 8.80 8.48
N TYR A 25 14.80 8.41 8.73
CA TYR A 25 13.67 8.56 7.82
C TYR A 25 12.61 9.49 8.44
N PRO A 26 12.84 10.81 8.46
CA PRO A 26 11.87 11.73 9.01
C PRO A 26 10.56 11.65 8.22
N GLY A 27 9.43 11.62 8.93
CA GLY A 27 8.11 11.62 8.31
C GLY A 27 7.92 12.83 7.39
N SER A 28 7.50 12.58 6.15
CA SER A 28 7.33 13.64 5.15
C SER A 28 6.14 14.53 5.50
N LEU A 29 6.38 15.83 5.65
CA LEU A 29 5.36 16.88 5.86
C LEU A 29 4.61 17.25 4.57
N TYR A 30 4.88 16.55 3.48
CA TYR A 30 4.31 16.81 2.17
C TYR A 30 3.62 15.56 1.63
N CYS A 31 2.49 15.77 0.97
CA CYS A 31 1.78 14.73 0.25
C CYS A 31 2.63 14.22 -0.91
N ILE A 32 2.95 12.92 -0.95
CA ILE A 32 3.73 12.34 -2.06
C ILE A 32 3.01 12.41 -3.41
N GLY A 33 1.68 12.56 -3.41
CA GLY A 33 0.87 12.63 -4.63
C GLY A 33 0.70 14.03 -5.22
N CYS A 34 0.62 15.08 -4.38
CA CYS A 34 0.34 16.45 -4.84
C CYS A 34 1.25 17.54 -4.26
N GLY A 35 2.16 17.19 -3.34
CA GLY A 35 3.06 18.14 -2.69
C GLY A 35 2.40 19.06 -1.65
N ALA A 36 1.10 18.92 -1.38
CA ALA A 36 0.43 19.72 -0.34
C ALA A 36 1.00 19.44 1.05
N LEU A 37 1.04 20.46 1.92
CA LEU A 37 1.46 20.30 3.31
C LEU A 37 0.47 19.37 4.04
N ILE A 38 0.98 18.33 4.68
CA ILE A 38 0.21 17.37 5.48
C ILE A 38 0.79 17.27 6.89
N ASP A 39 -0.05 16.84 7.82
CA ASP A 39 0.39 16.52 9.16
C ASP A 39 1.03 15.11 9.21
N ARG A 40 1.98 14.90 10.14
CA ARG A 40 2.69 13.62 10.29
C ARG A 40 1.79 12.46 10.73
N SER A 41 0.58 12.74 11.22
CA SER A 41 -0.42 11.71 11.53
C SER A 41 -1.05 11.05 10.30
N ARG A 42 -0.82 11.57 9.08
CA ARG A 42 -1.46 11.06 7.87
C ARG A 42 -0.79 9.77 7.38
N HIS A 43 -1.59 8.75 7.12
CA HIS A 43 -1.15 7.47 6.58
C HIS A 43 -0.54 7.62 5.17
N TYR A 44 0.51 6.83 4.91
CA TYR A 44 1.19 6.76 3.61
C TYR A 44 1.70 8.11 3.06
N SER A 45 1.79 9.15 3.91
CA SER A 45 2.15 10.50 3.48
C SER A 45 1.24 11.03 2.37
N LEU A 46 -0.06 10.71 2.41
CA LEU A 46 -1.05 11.18 1.44
C LEU A 46 -2.07 12.11 2.11
N CYS A 47 -2.40 13.22 1.46
CA CYS A 47 -3.54 14.04 1.86
C CYS A 47 -4.85 13.30 1.54
N ASN A 48 -5.96 13.68 2.19
CA ASN A 48 -7.26 13.01 2.01
C ASN A 48 -7.72 13.00 0.54
N SER A 49 -7.41 14.06 -0.22
CA SER A 49 -7.77 14.15 -1.64
C SER A 49 -6.98 13.18 -2.52
N CYS A 50 -5.68 12.98 -2.24
CA CYS A 50 -4.89 11.98 -2.96
C CYS A 50 -5.23 10.57 -2.49
N LEU A 51 -5.45 10.38 -1.19
CA LEU A 51 -5.82 9.09 -0.63
C LEU A 51 -7.14 8.58 -1.20
N SER A 52 -8.15 9.44 -1.39
CA SER A 52 -9.44 9.06 -1.96
C SER A 52 -9.37 8.70 -3.45
N LYS A 53 -8.40 9.25 -4.17
CA LYS A 53 -8.15 8.94 -5.59
C LYS A 53 -7.21 7.74 -5.77
N PHE A 54 -6.53 7.32 -4.71
CA PHE A 54 -5.55 6.27 -4.80
C PHE A 54 -6.24 4.92 -4.95
N HIS A 55 -5.99 4.26 -6.08
CA HIS A 55 -6.54 2.93 -6.31
C HIS A 55 -5.64 1.88 -5.65
N PHE A 56 -5.95 1.53 -4.40
CA PHE A 56 -5.23 0.48 -3.70
C PHE A 56 -5.40 -0.85 -4.43
N ALA A 57 -4.29 -1.60 -4.54
CA ALA A 57 -4.30 -2.97 -5.07
C ALA A 57 -4.78 -3.97 -4.01
N SER A 58 -5.91 -3.69 -3.36
CA SER A 58 -6.53 -4.54 -2.33
C SER A 58 -7.33 -5.70 -2.93
N GLY A 59 -7.72 -5.60 -4.20
CA GLY A 59 -8.46 -6.61 -4.94
C GLY A 59 -7.56 -7.68 -5.58
N ARG A 60 -8.13 -8.42 -6.52
CA ARG A 60 -7.41 -9.43 -7.28
C ARG A 60 -6.38 -8.75 -8.18
N THR A 61 -5.12 -9.18 -8.11
CA THR A 61 -4.03 -8.66 -8.95
C THR A 61 -3.45 -9.78 -9.81
N CYS A 62 -2.83 -9.41 -10.92
CA CYS A 62 -2.15 -10.33 -11.80
C CYS A 62 -0.95 -10.96 -11.08
N GLU A 63 -0.85 -12.29 -11.13
CA GLU A 63 0.25 -13.02 -10.47
C GLU A 63 1.64 -12.73 -11.03
N LYS A 64 1.73 -12.20 -12.26
CA LYS A 64 3.00 -11.87 -12.91
C LYS A 64 3.44 -10.41 -12.68
N CYS A 65 2.54 -9.45 -12.90
CA CYS A 65 2.89 -8.02 -12.91
C CYS A 65 2.25 -7.20 -11.79
N GLY A 66 1.36 -7.78 -10.98
CA GLY A 66 0.66 -7.05 -9.91
C GLY A 66 -0.44 -6.09 -10.38
N LYS A 67 -0.72 -6.01 -11.69
CA LYS A 67 -1.81 -5.18 -12.23
C LYS A 67 -3.15 -5.60 -11.62
N ILE A 68 -3.95 -4.63 -11.19
CA ILE A 68 -5.30 -4.87 -10.67
C ILE A 68 -6.17 -5.46 -11.79
N LEU A 69 -6.85 -6.56 -11.49
CA LEU A 69 -7.75 -7.25 -12.40
C LEU A 69 -9.18 -6.76 -12.15
N GLU A 70 -9.95 -6.64 -13.23
CA GLU A 70 -11.36 -6.23 -13.15
C GLU A 70 -12.20 -7.23 -12.35
N GLU A 71 -13.26 -6.73 -11.72
CA GLU A 71 -14.23 -7.57 -11.02
C GLU A 71 -14.88 -8.55 -12.01
N GLY A 72 -14.85 -9.85 -11.71
CA GLY A 72 -15.33 -10.90 -12.61
C GLY A 72 -14.28 -11.42 -13.60
N TYR A 73 -13.06 -10.88 -13.61
CA TYR A 73 -11.98 -11.45 -14.44
C TYR A 73 -11.57 -12.83 -13.92
N TYR A 74 -11.85 -13.88 -14.71
CA TYR A 74 -11.72 -15.27 -14.28
C TYR A 74 -10.26 -15.74 -14.16
N LYS A 75 -9.36 -15.24 -15.01
CA LYS A 75 -7.95 -15.66 -15.02
C LYS A 75 -7.14 -14.96 -13.93
N ALA A 76 -6.07 -15.61 -13.47
CA ALA A 76 -5.10 -15.03 -12.53
C ALA A 76 -4.04 -14.13 -13.20
N ILE A 77 -3.98 -14.12 -14.54
CA ILE A 77 -2.98 -13.39 -15.34
C ILE A 77 -3.71 -12.40 -16.24
N CYS A 78 -3.28 -11.13 -16.24
CA CYS A 78 -3.89 -10.10 -17.08
C CYS A 78 -3.66 -10.36 -18.59
N ARG A 79 -4.51 -9.78 -19.43
CA ARG A 79 -4.41 -9.90 -20.89
C ARG A 79 -3.01 -9.56 -21.41
N ASP A 80 -2.40 -8.49 -20.91
CA ASP A 80 -1.06 -8.05 -21.33
C ASP A 80 0.01 -9.11 -21.08
N CYS A 81 -0.05 -9.81 -19.94
CA CYS A 81 0.91 -10.86 -19.56
C CYS A 81 0.60 -12.22 -20.19
N THR A 82 -0.58 -12.39 -20.79
CA THR A 82 -0.89 -13.56 -21.62
C THR A 82 -0.43 -13.40 -23.07
N VAL A 83 -0.46 -12.17 -23.60
CA VAL A 83 -0.11 -11.89 -25.00
C VAL A 83 1.39 -11.68 -25.16
N HIS A 84 2.01 -10.96 -24.22
CA HIS A 84 3.43 -10.69 -24.25
C HIS A 84 4.12 -11.45 -23.12
N GLU A 85 5.12 -12.25 -23.47
CA GLU A 85 5.98 -12.88 -22.47
C GLU A 85 6.88 -11.81 -21.85
N LYS A 86 6.41 -11.26 -20.73
CA LYS A 86 7.18 -10.30 -19.94
C LYS A 86 7.79 -11.03 -18.74
N LYS A 87 9.11 -10.92 -18.60
CA LYS A 87 9.86 -11.45 -17.46
C LYS A 87 9.90 -10.39 -16.36
N PHE A 88 9.29 -10.69 -15.23
CA PHE A 88 9.30 -9.84 -14.04
C PHE A 88 9.62 -10.71 -12.82
N GLU A 89 10.38 -10.16 -11.88
CA GLU A 89 10.46 -10.74 -10.54
C GLU A 89 9.33 -10.15 -9.70
N ARG A 90 8.51 -11.01 -9.11
CA ARG A 90 7.39 -10.58 -8.28
C ARG A 90 7.94 -10.09 -6.94
N GLY A 91 7.55 -8.87 -6.54
CA GLY A 91 7.77 -8.41 -5.18
C GLY A 91 6.89 -9.18 -4.20
N TYR A 92 7.49 -9.84 -3.22
CA TYR A 92 6.78 -10.43 -2.08
C TYR A 92 6.64 -9.37 -0.99
N SER A 93 5.44 -9.23 -0.44
CA SER A 93 5.08 -8.24 0.61
C SER A 93 4.58 -8.94 1.86
#